data_AF-A0AAD5SQB1-F1
#
_entry.id   AF-A0AAD5SQB1-F1
#
_cell.length_a   1.000
_cell.length_b   1.000
_cell.length_c   1.000
_cell.angle_alpha   90.00
_cell.angle_beta   90.00
_cell.angle_gamma   90.00
#
_symmetry.space_group_name_H-M   'P 1'
#
loop_
_entity.id
_entity.type
_entity.pdbx_description
1 polymer ?
#
loop_
_entity_poly.entity_id
_entity_poly.type
_entity_poly.pdbx_seq_one_letter_code
_entity_poly.pdbx_strand_id
1 'polypeptide(L)'
;MPSSTPSASDDGYDSEISSTTSSDHLITDLDFDPSITSTTFLTHCKPLLTVPQNPTEVTNPFYTSMIHSRRNAWSAANHFLPNSETRPYPIWCFDRLGKTKTKITTPIETSRVGILPVGTEIRIGGEHEDFYDPDFFIYNDVTIVIPETKETHVFQYPRDVFPPTDFHTATLVDDQIYVIGNVGYMGERGTKAQVCVLDLKTLAMAMVETDGDDPGWISRHDASLNEGGNIVVAIEKDAFCVKDGGCQPGKWVFSVADARWMKLDTQGEEQNGEGSVGR
;
A
#
# COMPACT_ATOMS: atom_id res chain seq x y z
N MET A 1 -20.58 -20.00 53.07
CA MET A 1 -21.71 -19.09 52.75
C MET A 1 -21.55 -17.89 53.67
N PRO A 2 -21.30 -16.65 53.21
CA PRO A 2 -21.58 -16.07 51.90
C PRO A 2 -20.32 -15.56 51.15
N SER A 3 -20.60 -15.05 49.95
CA SER A 3 -19.75 -14.46 48.91
C SER A 3 -19.13 -13.12 49.29
N SER A 4 -17.90 -12.87 48.85
CA SER A 4 -17.34 -11.52 48.70
C SER A 4 -16.32 -11.52 47.56
N THR A 5 -16.64 -10.77 46.51
CA THR A 5 -15.74 -10.40 45.40
C THR A 5 -14.65 -9.42 45.87
N PRO A 6 -13.43 -9.50 45.32
CA PRO A 6 -12.55 -8.35 45.14
C PRO A 6 -12.52 -7.98 43.64
N SER A 7 -13.04 -6.82 43.24
CA SER A 7 -12.31 -5.54 43.09
C SER A 7 -11.03 -5.68 42.26
N ALA A 8 -11.18 -5.57 40.94
CA ALA A 8 -10.06 -5.30 40.05
C ALA A 8 -9.73 -3.81 40.14
N SER A 9 -8.48 -3.55 40.50
CA SER A 9 -7.87 -2.24 40.58
C SER A 9 -7.77 -1.59 39.21
N ASP A 10 -8.10 -0.31 39.23
CA ASP A 10 -7.93 0.74 38.25
C ASP A 10 -6.42 1.01 38.07
N ASP A 11 -5.86 0.60 36.93
CA ASP A 11 -4.55 1.05 36.46
C ASP A 11 -4.79 1.89 35.21
N GLY A 12 -4.87 3.21 35.45
CA GLY A 12 -5.04 4.23 34.43
C GLY A 12 -3.92 4.21 33.40
N TYR A 13 -4.30 4.06 32.14
CA TYR A 13 -3.48 4.38 30.99
C TYR A 13 -4.03 5.68 30.39
N ASP A 14 -3.60 6.81 30.96
CA ASP A 14 -3.72 8.11 30.30
C ASP A 14 -2.76 8.11 29.10
N SER A 15 -3.28 7.79 27.92
CA SER A 15 -2.62 8.15 26.67
C SER A 15 -3.23 9.46 26.18
N GLU A 16 -2.60 10.58 26.54
CA GLU A 16 -2.71 11.82 25.79
C GLU A 16 -2.22 11.57 24.37
N ILE A 17 -3.13 11.17 23.49
CA ILE A 17 -2.90 11.20 22.05
C ILE A 17 -2.94 12.67 21.67
N SER A 18 -1.74 13.24 21.55
CA SER A 18 -1.50 14.50 20.86
C SER A 18 -2.17 14.41 19.49
N SER A 19 -3.28 15.14 19.36
CA SER A 19 -3.96 15.38 18.10
C SER A 19 -3.09 16.28 17.25
N THR A 20 -2.06 15.72 16.61
CA THR A 20 -1.44 16.35 15.46
C THR A 20 -2.41 16.23 14.30
N THR A 21 -3.30 17.22 14.20
CA THR A 21 -4.04 17.53 12.98
C THR A 21 -3.05 17.60 11.84
N SER A 22 -3.04 16.58 10.97
CA SER A 22 -2.28 16.59 9.73
C SER A 22 -2.94 17.58 8.78
N SER A 23 -2.54 18.83 8.94
CA SER A 23 -2.79 19.92 8.03
C SER A 23 -1.94 19.71 6.79
N ASP A 24 -2.47 19.00 5.79
CA ASP A 24 -2.23 19.26 4.35
C ASP A 24 -3.01 18.34 3.39
N HIS A 25 -4.18 17.82 3.80
CA HIS A 25 -5.20 17.40 2.82
C HIS A 25 -6.04 18.61 2.42
N LEU A 26 -5.51 19.45 1.54
CA LEU A 26 -6.36 20.32 0.73
C LEU A 26 -7.25 19.38 -0.11
N ILE A 27 -8.45 19.10 0.39
CA ILE A 27 -9.57 18.60 -0.40
C ILE A 27 -9.75 19.64 -1.48
N THR A 28 -9.18 19.42 -2.66
CA THR A 28 -9.52 20.22 -3.82
C THR A 28 -11.01 20.04 -4.04
N ASP A 29 -11.77 21.13 -4.15
CA ASP A 29 -13.20 21.19 -4.51
C ASP A 29 -13.48 20.67 -5.93
N LEU A 30 -12.87 19.53 -6.29
CA LEU A 30 -13.27 18.78 -7.47
C LEU A 30 -14.48 17.98 -7.07
N ASP A 31 -15.64 18.45 -7.50
CA ASP A 31 -16.89 17.73 -7.41
C ASP A 31 -16.78 16.38 -8.12
N PHE A 32 -17.62 15.44 -7.71
CA PHE A 32 -17.85 14.24 -8.49
C PHE A 32 -18.21 14.65 -9.93
N ASP A 33 -17.83 13.81 -10.88
CA ASP A 33 -18.26 14.01 -12.25
C ASP A 33 -19.80 14.02 -12.25
N PRO A 34 -20.44 15.09 -12.75
CA PRO A 34 -21.89 15.24 -12.67
C PRO A 34 -22.67 14.16 -13.45
N SER A 35 -21.99 13.38 -14.29
CA SER A 35 -22.56 12.19 -14.95
C SER A 35 -22.74 10.98 -14.02
N ILE A 36 -22.09 10.96 -12.85
CA ILE A 36 -22.24 9.90 -11.87
C ILE A 36 -23.55 10.09 -11.12
N THR A 37 -24.53 9.26 -11.45
CA THR A 37 -25.83 9.21 -10.76
C THR A 37 -25.77 8.25 -9.57
N SER A 38 -26.76 8.30 -8.66
CA SER A 38 -26.92 7.29 -7.60
C SER A 38 -27.01 5.86 -8.16
N THR A 39 -27.61 5.68 -9.35
CA THR A 39 -27.67 4.38 -10.03
C THR A 39 -26.29 3.92 -10.49
N THR A 40 -25.51 4.81 -11.10
CA THR A 40 -24.13 4.53 -11.51
C THR A 40 -23.27 4.17 -10.30
N PHE A 41 -23.40 4.94 -9.23
CA PHE A 41 -22.74 4.68 -7.95
C PHE A 41 -23.11 3.29 -7.42
N LEU A 42 -24.39 2.98 -7.21
CA LEU A 42 -24.83 1.68 -6.66
C LEU A 42 -24.40 0.48 -7.51
N THR A 43 -24.23 0.68 -8.81
CA THR A 43 -23.78 -0.36 -9.76
C THR A 43 -22.28 -0.64 -9.63
N HIS A 44 -21.47 0.39 -9.41
CA HIS A 44 -20.02 0.30 -9.57
C HIS A 44 -19.20 0.55 -8.30
N CYS A 45 -19.82 1.01 -7.21
CA CYS A 45 -19.08 1.47 -6.03
C CYS A 45 -18.38 0.37 -5.25
N LYS A 46 -18.67 -0.90 -5.50
CA LYS A 46 -18.08 -2.02 -4.76
C LYS A 46 -16.64 -2.29 -5.20
N PRO A 47 -15.69 -2.51 -4.29
CA PRO A 47 -14.47 -3.22 -4.64
C PRO A 47 -14.79 -4.67 -5.02
N LEU A 48 -14.07 -5.23 -5.98
CA LEU A 48 -14.24 -6.64 -6.35
C LEU A 48 -13.41 -7.52 -5.41
N LEU A 49 -14.04 -8.54 -4.83
CA LEU A 49 -13.36 -9.51 -3.96
C LEU A 49 -12.55 -10.55 -4.75
N THR A 50 -12.98 -10.83 -5.98
CA THR A 50 -12.39 -11.85 -6.86
C THR A 50 -12.50 -11.43 -8.31
N VAL A 51 -11.50 -11.78 -9.11
CA VAL A 51 -11.50 -11.59 -10.57
C VAL A 51 -10.93 -12.81 -11.27
N PRO A 52 -11.29 -13.08 -12.54
CA PRO A 52 -10.99 -14.35 -13.18
C PRO A 52 -9.56 -14.47 -13.72
N GLN A 53 -8.85 -13.35 -13.93
CA GLN A 53 -7.56 -13.35 -14.62
C GLN A 53 -6.59 -12.30 -14.09
N ASN A 54 -5.30 -12.55 -14.32
CA ASN A 54 -4.18 -11.66 -14.01
C ASN A 54 -3.69 -10.92 -15.27
N PRO A 55 -3.87 -9.59 -15.37
CA PRO A 55 -4.81 -8.75 -14.62
C PRO A 55 -6.22 -8.76 -15.25
N THR A 56 -7.22 -8.32 -14.48
CA THR A 56 -8.57 -8.01 -14.98
C THR A 56 -8.77 -6.50 -14.96
N GLU A 57 -9.08 -5.89 -16.11
CA GLU A 57 -9.45 -4.48 -16.15
C GLU A 57 -10.86 -4.29 -15.59
N VAL A 58 -10.99 -3.38 -14.63
CA VAL A 58 -12.24 -3.09 -13.89
C VAL A 58 -12.60 -1.60 -13.93
N THR A 59 -11.92 -0.84 -14.79
CA THR A 59 -12.17 0.58 -15.05
C THR A 59 -13.66 0.81 -15.30
N ASN A 60 -14.27 1.73 -14.57
CA ASN A 60 -15.67 2.08 -14.69
C ASN A 60 -15.86 3.58 -14.36
N PRO A 61 -17.02 4.17 -14.74
CA PRO A 61 -17.23 5.61 -14.56
C PRO A 61 -17.07 6.11 -13.12
N PHE A 62 -17.50 5.31 -12.13
CA PHE A 62 -17.36 5.69 -10.72
C PHE A 62 -15.89 5.71 -10.30
N TYR A 63 -15.10 4.69 -10.63
CA TYR A 63 -13.67 4.65 -10.30
C TYR A 63 -12.91 5.79 -10.97
N THR A 64 -13.17 6.03 -12.25
CA THR A 64 -12.58 7.17 -12.98
C THR A 64 -12.91 8.50 -12.31
N SER A 65 -14.18 8.70 -11.89
CA SER A 65 -14.58 9.90 -11.16
C SER A 65 -13.86 10.04 -9.81
N MET A 66 -13.77 8.96 -9.03
CA MET A 66 -13.04 8.91 -7.75
C MET A 66 -11.54 9.23 -7.92
N ILE A 67 -10.90 8.75 -8.99
CA ILE A 67 -9.49 9.01 -9.31
C ILE A 67 -9.29 10.50 -9.63
N HIS A 68 -10.14 11.08 -10.47
CA HIS A 68 -10.02 12.48 -10.89
C HIS A 68 -10.33 13.47 -9.76
N SER A 69 -11.34 13.18 -8.95
CA SER A 69 -11.75 14.01 -7.81
C SER A 69 -10.93 13.73 -6.55
N ARG A 70 -10.07 12.69 -6.58
CA ARG A 70 -9.24 12.24 -5.45
C ARG A 70 -10.01 11.95 -4.18
N ARG A 71 -11.15 11.27 -4.29
CA ARG A 71 -12.10 11.06 -3.19
C ARG A 71 -11.85 9.76 -2.43
N ASN A 72 -12.28 9.74 -1.16
CA ASN A 72 -12.34 8.55 -0.33
C ASN A 72 -13.76 7.96 -0.24
N ALA A 73 -13.89 6.73 0.24
CA ALA A 73 -15.16 6.02 0.35
C ALA A 73 -16.20 6.77 1.21
N TRP A 74 -15.77 7.36 2.33
CA TRP A 74 -16.62 8.20 3.18
C TRP A 74 -17.28 9.35 2.40
N SER A 75 -16.50 10.13 1.67
CA SER A 75 -16.99 11.27 0.89
C SER A 75 -17.94 10.86 -0.23
N ALA A 76 -17.69 9.72 -0.88
CA ALA A 76 -18.56 9.18 -1.91
C ALA A 76 -19.94 8.80 -1.35
N ALA A 77 -19.97 8.10 -0.22
CA ALA A 77 -21.25 7.75 0.38
C ALA A 77 -22.03 8.94 0.93
N ASN A 78 -21.37 9.92 1.55
CA ASN A 78 -22.08 11.12 2.00
C ASN A 78 -22.74 11.86 0.85
N HIS A 79 -22.15 11.79 -0.35
CA HIS A 79 -22.70 12.37 -1.54
C HIS A 79 -23.85 11.51 -2.15
N PHE A 80 -23.63 10.20 -2.33
CA PHE A 80 -24.57 9.35 -3.08
C PHE A 80 -25.60 8.61 -2.24
N LEU A 81 -25.35 8.45 -0.93
CA LEU A 81 -26.21 7.79 0.06
C LEU A 81 -26.43 8.69 1.28
N PRO A 82 -26.89 9.95 1.10
CA PRO A 82 -27.12 10.84 2.23
C PRO A 82 -28.15 10.23 3.17
N ASN A 83 -27.84 10.20 4.47
CA ASN A 83 -28.67 9.61 5.55
C ASN A 83 -28.72 8.08 5.61
N SER A 84 -27.80 7.36 4.95
CA SER A 84 -27.68 5.91 5.14
C SER A 84 -26.88 5.59 6.40
N GLU A 85 -27.54 5.06 7.44
CA GLU A 85 -26.90 4.63 8.70
C GLU A 85 -26.12 3.31 8.56
N THR A 86 -26.40 2.54 7.50
CA THR A 86 -25.75 1.25 7.26
C THR A 86 -25.22 1.15 5.84
N ARG A 87 -24.07 0.49 5.70
CA ARG A 87 -23.45 0.16 4.40
C ARG A 87 -23.29 -1.35 4.36
N PRO A 88 -23.93 -2.05 3.41
CA PRO A 88 -23.85 -3.51 3.35
C PRO A 88 -22.52 -4.04 2.81
N TYR A 89 -21.65 -3.16 2.31
CA TYR A 89 -20.34 -3.48 1.74
C TYR A 89 -19.46 -2.22 1.70
N PRO A 90 -18.13 -2.37 1.71
CA PRO A 90 -17.21 -1.27 1.50
C PRO A 90 -17.40 -0.60 0.13
N ILE A 91 -17.18 0.71 0.08
CA ILE A 91 -17.08 1.46 -1.16
C ILE A 91 -15.62 1.51 -1.60
N TRP A 92 -15.37 1.33 -2.89
CA TRP A 92 -14.05 1.44 -3.49
C TRP A 92 -13.52 2.87 -3.29
N CYS A 93 -12.37 2.95 -2.65
CA CYS A 93 -11.73 4.18 -2.25
C CYS A 93 -10.55 4.46 -3.17
N PHE A 94 -10.36 5.71 -3.63
CA PHE A 94 -9.12 6.08 -4.30
C PHE A 94 -8.12 6.69 -3.33
N ASP A 95 -8.55 7.56 -2.42
CA ASP A 95 -7.67 8.19 -1.44
C ASP A 95 -7.40 7.24 -0.25
N ARG A 96 -6.26 6.56 -0.33
CA ARG A 96 -5.91 5.40 0.51
C ARG A 96 -4.63 5.65 1.30
N LEU A 97 -4.60 5.13 2.52
CA LEU A 97 -3.38 5.01 3.30
C LEU A 97 -2.51 3.87 2.76
N GLY A 98 -1.19 3.96 2.94
CA GLY A 98 -0.27 2.87 2.60
C GLY A 98 -0.18 2.49 1.12
N LYS A 99 -0.77 3.27 0.21
CA LYS A 99 -0.70 3.08 -1.24
C LYS A 99 0.59 3.67 -1.79
N THR A 100 1.27 2.94 -2.66
CA THR A 100 2.47 3.47 -3.34
C THR A 100 2.13 4.24 -4.60
N LYS A 101 3.07 5.09 -5.04
CA LYS A 101 2.99 5.83 -6.29
C LYS A 101 4.37 5.81 -6.96
N THR A 102 4.43 5.20 -8.13
CA THR A 102 5.64 5.09 -8.94
C THR A 102 5.43 5.82 -10.26
N LYS A 103 6.41 6.62 -10.69
CA LYS A 103 6.37 7.30 -11.99
C LYS A 103 7.19 6.56 -13.01
N ILE A 104 6.63 6.37 -14.20
CA ILE A 104 7.34 5.86 -15.36
C ILE A 104 8.38 6.89 -15.80
N THR A 105 9.64 6.48 -15.94
CA THR A 105 10.77 7.35 -16.30
C THR A 105 11.17 7.22 -17.78
N THR A 106 10.84 6.11 -18.42
CA THR A 106 11.04 5.83 -19.84
C THR A 106 9.75 5.26 -20.44
N PRO A 107 9.39 5.56 -21.70
CA PRO A 107 8.17 5.00 -22.29
C PRO A 107 8.20 3.47 -22.30
N ILE A 108 7.08 2.84 -21.93
CA ILE A 108 6.93 1.38 -21.91
C ILE A 108 5.74 0.98 -22.78
N GLU A 109 5.99 0.11 -23.76
CA GLU A 109 4.92 -0.51 -24.54
C GLU A 109 4.28 -1.65 -23.73
N THR A 110 2.97 -1.64 -23.66
CA THR A 110 2.17 -2.57 -22.89
C THR A 110 1.04 -3.16 -23.72
N SER A 111 0.88 -4.47 -23.60
CA SER A 111 -0.15 -5.27 -24.25
C SER A 111 -1.58 -5.00 -23.74
N ARG A 112 -1.74 -4.12 -22.74
CA ARG A 112 -3.04 -3.80 -22.12
C ARG A 112 -3.54 -2.40 -22.46
N VAL A 113 -2.68 -1.38 -22.32
CA VAL A 113 -3.07 0.03 -22.43
C VAL A 113 -2.26 0.83 -23.48
N GLY A 114 -1.55 0.15 -24.38
CA GLY A 114 -0.78 0.80 -25.43
C GLY A 114 0.60 1.26 -24.95
N ILE A 115 0.88 2.57 -24.98
CA ILE A 115 2.16 3.12 -24.50
C ILE A 115 1.91 3.81 -23.16
N LEU A 116 2.70 3.47 -22.15
CA LEU A 116 2.83 4.25 -20.92
C LEU A 116 3.87 5.36 -21.15
N PRO A 117 3.47 6.62 -21.37
CA PRO A 117 4.44 7.70 -21.54
C PRO A 117 5.19 8.02 -20.24
N VAL A 118 6.30 8.76 -20.37
CA VAL A 118 7.04 9.31 -19.21
C VAL A 118 6.09 10.13 -18.33
N GLY A 119 6.21 9.96 -17.02
CA GLY A 119 5.36 10.62 -16.03
C GLY A 119 4.04 9.91 -15.76
N THR A 120 3.71 8.82 -16.46
CA THR A 120 2.59 7.94 -16.10
C THR A 120 2.73 7.50 -14.65
N GLU A 121 1.64 7.64 -13.89
CA GLU A 121 1.62 7.31 -12.47
C GLU A 121 0.97 5.95 -12.26
N ILE A 122 1.76 4.99 -11.75
CA ILE A 122 1.30 3.67 -11.32
C ILE A 122 1.09 3.72 -9.81
N ARG A 123 -0.11 3.40 -9.34
CA ARG A 123 -0.45 3.35 -7.91
C ARG A 123 -0.90 1.95 -7.54
N ILE A 124 -0.38 1.41 -6.45
CA ILE A 124 -0.60 0.00 -6.09
C ILE A 124 -1.16 -0.08 -4.67
N GLY A 125 -2.24 -0.85 -4.51
CA GLY A 125 -2.78 -1.26 -3.21
C GLY A 125 -3.22 -0.10 -2.30
N GLY A 126 -2.92 -0.26 -1.01
CA GLY A 126 -3.32 0.63 0.09
C GLY A 126 -4.58 0.15 0.81
N GLU A 127 -4.96 0.87 1.86
CA GLU A 127 -6.16 0.63 2.66
C GLU A 127 -7.02 1.90 2.82
N HIS A 128 -8.28 1.71 3.18
CA HIS A 128 -9.15 2.77 3.68
C HIS A 128 -9.46 2.55 5.15
N GLU A 129 -9.10 3.52 5.99
CA GLU A 129 -9.36 3.56 7.45
C GLU A 129 -8.90 2.30 8.21
N ASP A 130 -9.38 2.12 9.44
CA ASP A 130 -9.13 0.96 10.29
C ASP A 130 -10.35 0.04 10.38
N PHE A 131 -10.20 -1.11 11.04
CA PHE A 131 -11.22 -2.17 11.07
C PHE A 131 -12.54 -1.80 11.75
N TYR A 132 -12.64 -0.66 12.44
CA TYR A 132 -13.92 -0.18 12.98
C TYR A 132 -14.76 0.55 11.94
N ASP A 133 -14.13 0.99 10.84
CA ASP A 133 -14.83 1.64 9.74
C ASP A 133 -15.58 0.61 8.86
N PRO A 134 -16.87 0.83 8.56
CA PRO A 134 -17.65 -0.09 7.71
C PRO A 134 -17.13 -0.18 6.27
N ASP A 135 -16.33 0.78 5.81
CA ASP A 135 -15.67 0.78 4.51
C ASP A 135 -14.21 0.31 4.58
N PHE A 136 -13.77 -0.24 5.72
CA PHE A 136 -12.45 -0.82 5.83
C PHE A 136 -12.19 -1.84 4.73
N PHE A 137 -11.16 -1.59 3.93
CA PHE A 137 -10.78 -2.47 2.85
C PHE A 137 -9.30 -2.27 2.50
N ILE A 138 -8.55 -3.37 2.49
CA ILE A 138 -7.19 -3.43 1.93
C ILE A 138 -7.30 -3.89 0.48
N TYR A 139 -6.71 -3.13 -0.42
CA TYR A 139 -6.82 -3.29 -1.86
C TYR A 139 -5.62 -4.05 -2.44
N ASN A 140 -5.87 -4.80 -3.52
CA ASN A 140 -4.87 -5.45 -4.37
C ASN A 140 -5.10 -5.07 -5.84
N ASP A 141 -5.39 -3.79 -6.09
CA ASP A 141 -5.53 -3.23 -7.44
C ASP A 141 -4.33 -2.35 -7.81
N VAL A 142 -4.20 -2.10 -9.12
CA VAL A 142 -3.25 -1.17 -9.72
C VAL A 142 -4.03 -0.12 -10.49
N THR A 143 -3.83 1.15 -10.14
CA THR A 143 -4.37 2.29 -10.88
C THR A 143 -3.28 2.93 -11.73
N ILE A 144 -3.56 3.10 -13.02
CA ILE A 144 -2.71 3.81 -13.97
C ILE A 144 -3.36 5.16 -14.29
N VAL A 145 -2.59 6.24 -14.22
CA VAL A 145 -3.04 7.57 -14.64
C VAL A 145 -2.04 8.16 -15.62
N ILE A 146 -2.48 8.34 -16.86
CA ILE A 146 -1.68 8.93 -17.93
C ILE A 146 -1.81 10.46 -17.83
N PRO A 147 -0.71 11.21 -17.61
CA PRO A 147 -0.79 12.62 -17.23
C PRO A 147 -1.34 13.53 -18.34
N GLU A 148 -1.01 13.25 -19.60
CA GLU A 148 -1.37 14.11 -20.74
C GLU A 148 -2.85 14.02 -21.10
N THR A 149 -3.38 12.80 -21.15
CA THR A 149 -4.77 12.52 -21.54
C THR A 149 -5.72 12.50 -20.33
N LYS A 150 -5.17 12.36 -19.12
CA LYS A 150 -5.91 11.96 -17.91
C LYS A 150 -6.63 10.63 -18.09
N GLU A 151 -6.21 9.80 -19.03
CA GLU A 151 -6.75 8.45 -19.15
C GLU A 151 -6.42 7.64 -17.90
N THR A 152 -7.39 6.87 -17.42
CA THR A 152 -7.28 6.09 -16.19
C THR A 152 -7.64 4.65 -16.45
N HIS A 153 -6.84 3.74 -15.90
CA HIS A 153 -7.13 2.32 -15.90
C HIS A 153 -7.03 1.77 -14.48
N VAL A 154 -7.94 0.88 -14.12
CA VAL A 154 -7.89 0.15 -12.85
C VAL A 154 -7.84 -1.33 -13.16
N PHE A 155 -6.80 -1.99 -12.69
CA PHE A 155 -6.58 -3.42 -12.84
C PHE A 155 -6.69 -4.09 -11.48
N GLN A 156 -7.56 -5.08 -11.39
CA GLN A 156 -7.75 -5.91 -10.21
C GLN A 156 -7.08 -7.26 -10.44
N TYR A 157 -6.57 -7.86 -9.36
CA TYR A 157 -5.81 -9.10 -9.40
C TYR A 157 -6.48 -10.19 -8.55
N PRO A 158 -6.38 -11.48 -8.94
CA PRO A 158 -6.73 -12.59 -8.07
C PRO A 158 -5.92 -12.53 -6.77
N ARG A 159 -6.56 -12.74 -5.61
CA ARG A 159 -5.91 -12.61 -4.29
C ARG A 159 -4.79 -13.62 -4.05
N ASP A 160 -4.86 -14.78 -4.71
CA ASP A 160 -3.82 -15.82 -4.70
C ASP A 160 -2.60 -15.45 -5.55
N VAL A 161 -2.75 -14.53 -6.49
CA VAL A 161 -1.66 -14.01 -7.33
C VAL A 161 -1.05 -12.73 -6.73
N PHE A 162 -1.91 -11.84 -6.25
CA PHE A 162 -1.53 -10.61 -5.57
C PHE A 162 -2.46 -10.41 -4.37
N PRO A 163 -2.02 -10.74 -3.15
CA PRO A 163 -2.81 -10.51 -1.94
C PRO A 163 -3.06 -9.02 -1.70
N PRO A 164 -4.06 -8.65 -0.88
CA PRO A 164 -4.22 -7.28 -0.39
C PRO A 164 -2.95 -6.75 0.30
N THR A 165 -2.53 -5.55 -0.12
CA THR A 165 -1.22 -5.01 0.23
C THR A 165 -1.31 -3.51 0.52
N ASP A 166 -0.79 -3.09 1.67
CA ASP A 166 -0.78 -1.74 2.21
C ASP A 166 0.51 -1.48 3.01
N PHE A 167 0.92 -0.21 3.08
CA PHE A 167 2.18 0.25 3.69
C PHE A 167 3.41 -0.53 3.21
N HIS A 168 3.36 -0.92 1.94
CA HIS A 168 4.47 -1.51 1.21
C HIS A 168 5.33 -0.41 0.58
N THR A 169 6.48 -0.80 0.07
CA THR A 169 7.27 0.03 -0.85
C THR A 169 7.12 -0.50 -2.28
N ALA A 170 7.31 0.38 -3.26
CA ALA A 170 7.29 0.03 -4.67
C ALA A 170 8.50 0.65 -5.37
N THR A 171 9.34 -0.16 -6.00
CA THR A 171 10.57 0.28 -6.66
C THR A 171 10.55 -0.12 -8.13
N LEU A 172 10.69 0.86 -9.02
CA LEU A 172 10.83 0.63 -10.46
C LEU A 172 12.25 0.10 -10.74
N VAL A 173 12.33 -1.05 -11.39
CA VAL A 173 13.57 -1.67 -11.89
C VAL A 173 13.30 -2.06 -13.34
N ASP A 174 13.93 -1.34 -14.28
CA ASP A 174 13.64 -1.43 -15.71
C ASP A 174 12.13 -1.31 -16.00
N ASP A 175 11.55 -2.32 -16.66
CA ASP A 175 10.13 -2.39 -17.02
C ASP A 175 9.27 -3.12 -15.96
N GLN A 176 9.76 -3.22 -14.72
CA GLN A 176 9.10 -3.94 -13.63
C GLN A 176 9.01 -3.08 -12.36
N ILE A 177 7.95 -3.27 -11.57
CA ILE A 177 7.83 -2.66 -10.24
C ILE A 177 7.85 -3.77 -9.20
N TYR A 178 8.85 -3.74 -8.33
CA TYR A 178 8.92 -4.62 -7.16
C TYR A 178 8.14 -4.00 -6.01
N VAL A 179 7.19 -4.75 -5.48
CA VAL A 179 6.35 -4.39 -4.33
C VAL A 179 6.83 -5.21 -3.14
N ILE A 180 7.31 -4.54 -2.10
CA ILE A 180 7.95 -5.21 -0.95
C ILE A 180 7.22 -4.85 0.34
N GLY A 181 6.96 -5.89 1.13
CA GLY A 181 6.26 -5.87 2.42
C GLY A 181 4.79 -5.54 2.32
N ASN A 182 4.09 -5.65 3.45
CA ASN A 182 2.70 -5.24 3.65
C ASN A 182 2.30 -5.36 5.13
N VAL A 183 1.29 -4.61 5.57
CA VAL A 183 0.64 -4.91 6.85
C VAL A 183 -0.31 -6.08 6.65
N GLY A 184 -1.24 -5.97 5.70
CA GLY A 184 -2.21 -6.99 5.34
C GLY A 184 -3.25 -7.30 6.42
N TYR A 185 -4.27 -8.07 6.03
CA TYR A 185 -5.29 -8.57 6.95
C TYR A 185 -4.64 -9.48 8.00
N MET A 186 -5.02 -9.35 9.27
CA MET A 186 -4.40 -10.07 10.39
C MET A 186 -4.31 -11.60 10.16
N GLY A 187 -5.34 -12.21 9.56
CA GLY A 187 -5.38 -13.65 9.28
C GLY A 187 -4.58 -14.11 8.06
N GLU A 188 -4.02 -13.19 7.27
CA GLU A 188 -3.26 -13.46 6.04
C GLU A 188 -1.76 -13.17 6.19
N ARG A 189 -1.31 -12.75 7.38
CA ARG A 189 0.09 -12.41 7.63
C ARG A 189 0.97 -13.66 7.71
N GLY A 190 2.12 -13.58 7.06
CA GLY A 190 3.14 -14.63 7.08
C GLY A 190 4.32 -14.33 8.01
N THR A 191 5.42 -15.05 7.81
CA THR A 191 6.68 -14.90 8.57
C THR A 191 7.84 -14.37 7.73
N LYS A 192 7.65 -14.24 6.42
CA LYS A 192 8.65 -13.77 5.45
C LYS A 192 8.18 -12.48 4.80
N ALA A 193 9.11 -11.65 4.32
CA ALA A 193 8.73 -10.47 3.57
C ALA A 193 7.96 -10.86 2.30
N GLN A 194 6.76 -10.30 2.12
CA GLN A 194 6.05 -10.38 0.86
C GLN A 194 6.84 -9.62 -0.21
N VAL A 195 7.13 -10.29 -1.34
CA VAL A 195 7.71 -9.65 -2.52
C VAL A 195 6.84 -10.02 -3.72
N CYS A 196 6.30 -9.00 -4.38
CA CYS A 196 5.59 -9.15 -5.64
C CYS A 196 6.30 -8.35 -6.73
N VAL A 197 6.11 -8.75 -7.99
CA VAL A 197 6.59 -8.00 -9.15
C VAL A 197 5.44 -7.73 -10.11
N LEU A 198 5.27 -6.48 -10.50
CA LEU A 198 4.39 -6.05 -11.58
C LEU A 198 5.22 -5.90 -12.86
N ASP A 199 4.93 -6.72 -13.86
CA ASP A 199 5.50 -6.56 -15.20
C ASP A 199 4.73 -5.47 -15.96
N LEU A 200 5.37 -4.37 -16.36
CA LEU A 200 4.68 -3.23 -16.96
C LEU A 200 4.28 -3.46 -18.43
N LYS A 201 4.87 -4.45 -19.11
CA LYS A 201 4.54 -4.82 -20.50
C LYS A 201 3.25 -5.63 -20.59
N THR A 202 2.94 -6.39 -19.55
CA THR A 202 1.76 -7.27 -19.48
C THR A 202 0.74 -6.84 -18.44
N LEU A 203 1.16 -5.99 -17.50
CA LEU A 203 0.48 -5.66 -16.26
C LEU A 203 0.15 -6.90 -15.42
N ALA A 204 0.89 -7.99 -15.59
CA ALA A 204 0.73 -9.17 -14.75
C ALA A 204 1.49 -8.98 -13.43
N MET A 205 0.86 -9.36 -12.32
CA MET A 205 1.52 -9.46 -11.02
C MET A 205 2.01 -10.89 -10.80
N ALA A 206 3.14 -11.06 -10.11
CA ALA A 206 3.59 -12.36 -9.63
C ALA A 206 4.17 -12.24 -8.21
N MET A 207 3.87 -13.21 -7.36
CA MET A 207 4.62 -13.44 -6.13
C MET A 207 6.04 -13.91 -6.47
N VAL A 208 7.04 -13.38 -5.77
CA VAL A 208 8.43 -13.77 -5.92
C VAL A 208 8.80 -14.69 -4.75
N GLU A 209 9.24 -15.90 -5.04
CA GLU A 209 9.81 -16.79 -4.03
C GLU A 209 11.18 -16.25 -3.61
N THR A 210 11.37 -16.04 -2.30
CA THR A 210 12.59 -15.46 -1.74
C THR A 210 13.40 -16.46 -0.91
N ASP A 211 14.73 -16.32 -1.00
CA ASP A 211 15.71 -17.08 -0.22
C ASP A 211 16.64 -16.14 0.58
N GLY A 212 17.49 -16.70 1.44
CA GLY A 212 18.45 -15.96 2.26
C GLY A 212 17.95 -15.68 3.68
N ASP A 213 18.50 -14.65 4.31
CA ASP A 213 18.30 -14.38 5.75
C ASP A 213 16.87 -13.91 6.09
N ASP A 214 16.20 -13.25 5.15
CA ASP A 214 14.85 -12.66 5.22
C ASP A 214 14.60 -11.66 6.37
N PRO A 215 14.10 -10.44 6.09
CA PRO A 215 13.86 -9.45 7.15
C PRO A 215 12.60 -9.73 7.98
N GLY A 216 11.80 -10.75 7.64
CA GLY A 216 10.54 -11.10 8.26
C GLY A 216 9.33 -10.38 7.67
N TRP A 217 8.17 -10.46 8.32
CA TRP A 217 6.96 -9.73 7.89
C TRP A 217 7.09 -8.23 8.19
N ILE A 218 7.30 -7.42 7.15
CA ILE A 218 7.67 -6.00 7.26
C ILE A 218 6.69 -5.07 6.56
N SER A 219 6.54 -3.87 7.09
CA SER A 219 5.74 -2.78 6.51
C SER A 219 6.24 -1.42 7.01
N ARG A 220 5.84 -0.32 6.36
CA ARG A 220 6.27 1.05 6.73
C ARG A 220 7.80 1.22 6.77
N HIS A 221 8.50 0.49 5.89
CA HIS A 221 9.95 0.59 5.70
C HIS A 221 10.24 1.49 4.49
N ASP A 222 11.51 1.88 4.33
CA ASP A 222 11.99 2.56 3.13
C ASP A 222 12.67 1.57 2.19
N ALA A 223 12.49 1.78 0.88
CA ALA A 223 13.18 1.01 -0.14
C ALA A 223 13.66 1.90 -1.29
N SER A 224 14.86 1.63 -1.79
CA SER A 224 15.45 2.34 -2.92
C SER A 224 16.32 1.44 -3.78
N LEU A 225 16.35 1.71 -5.08
CA LEU A 225 17.24 1.03 -6.02
C LEU A 225 18.66 1.58 -5.87
N ASN A 226 19.66 0.70 -5.75
CA ASN A 226 21.07 1.09 -5.75
C ASN A 226 21.70 1.00 -7.15
N GLU A 227 22.93 1.50 -7.29
CA GLU A 227 23.68 1.48 -8.56
C GLU A 227 23.95 0.06 -9.10
N GLY A 228 23.90 -0.96 -8.24
CA GLY A 228 24.06 -2.36 -8.60
C GLY A 228 22.79 -3.05 -9.09
N GLY A 229 21.67 -2.32 -9.21
CA GLY A 229 20.39 -2.88 -9.64
C GLY A 229 19.65 -3.67 -8.55
N ASN A 230 20.08 -3.56 -7.29
CA ASN A 230 19.45 -4.22 -6.15
C ASN A 230 18.64 -3.23 -5.31
N ILE A 231 17.64 -3.74 -4.60
CA ILE A 231 16.76 -2.90 -3.77
C ILE A 231 17.30 -2.92 -2.34
N VAL A 232 17.69 -1.76 -1.83
CA VAL A 232 18.10 -1.57 -0.44
C VAL A 232 16.86 -1.22 0.38
N VAL A 233 16.61 -2.00 1.42
CA VAL A 233 15.46 -1.86 2.33
C VAL A 233 15.95 -1.47 3.72
N ALA A 234 15.46 -0.35 4.25
CA ALA A 234 15.77 0.14 5.58
C ALA A 234 14.55 0.01 6.49
N ILE A 235 14.70 -0.78 7.56
CA ILE A 235 13.64 -1.06 8.54
C ILE A 235 14.03 -0.39 9.85
N GLU A 236 13.33 0.69 10.17
CA GLU A 236 13.50 1.38 11.45
C GLU A 236 12.83 0.63 12.61
N LYS A 237 13.19 0.96 13.84
CA LYS A 237 12.63 0.31 15.04
C LYS A 237 11.12 0.54 15.20
N ASP A 238 10.61 1.65 14.65
CA ASP A 238 9.20 2.05 14.72
C ASP A 238 8.39 1.61 13.49
N ALA A 239 9.03 0.97 12.51
CA ALA A 239 8.33 0.28 11.44
C ALA A 239 7.41 -0.80 12.04
N PHE A 240 6.21 -1.00 11.48
CA PHE A 240 5.26 -1.97 12.03
C PHE A 240 5.80 -3.37 11.79
N CYS A 241 6.37 -3.91 12.86
CA CYS A 241 6.96 -5.24 12.94
C CYS A 241 6.08 -6.10 13.84
N VAL A 242 5.41 -7.07 13.24
CA VAL A 242 4.67 -8.06 14.01
C VAL A 242 5.69 -8.83 14.84
N LYS A 243 5.68 -8.68 16.18
CA LYS A 243 6.63 -9.35 17.08
C LYS A 243 6.65 -10.87 16.89
N ASP A 244 5.51 -11.46 16.55
CA ASP A 244 5.39 -12.89 16.25
C ASP A 244 5.80 -13.26 14.80
N GLY A 245 5.94 -12.26 13.91
CA GLY A 245 6.33 -12.41 12.50
C GLY A 245 7.84 -12.35 12.26
N GLY A 246 8.66 -12.30 13.31
CA GLY A 246 10.11 -12.42 13.21
C GLY A 246 10.84 -11.24 12.55
N CYS A 247 10.20 -10.07 12.45
CA CYS A 247 10.82 -8.89 11.81
C CYS A 247 12.18 -8.54 12.46
N GLN A 248 13.17 -8.24 11.61
CA GLN A 248 14.50 -7.84 12.03
C GLN A 248 14.84 -6.43 11.52
N PRO A 249 14.83 -5.40 12.40
CA PRO A 249 15.27 -4.06 12.05
C PRO A 249 16.71 -4.04 11.51
N GLY A 250 17.00 -3.06 10.66
CA GLY A 250 18.32 -2.89 10.03
C GLY A 250 18.23 -2.55 8.55
N LYS A 251 19.38 -2.59 7.89
CA LYS A 251 19.50 -2.41 6.44
C LYS A 251 19.63 -3.77 5.77
N TRP A 252 18.87 -3.96 4.71
CA TRP A 252 18.78 -5.20 3.95
C TRP A 252 18.97 -4.90 2.47
N VAL A 253 19.44 -5.89 1.74
CA VAL A 253 19.49 -5.86 0.28
C VAL A 253 18.65 -7.01 -0.23
N PHE A 254 17.68 -6.69 -1.08
CA PHE A 254 17.01 -7.65 -1.94
C PHE A 254 17.70 -7.64 -3.30
N SER A 255 18.33 -8.76 -3.63
CA SER A 255 18.95 -8.95 -4.93
C SER A 255 17.89 -9.30 -5.96
N VAL A 256 17.74 -8.44 -6.97
CA VAL A 256 16.73 -8.60 -8.03
C VAL A 256 17.06 -9.78 -8.94
N ALA A 257 18.36 -10.05 -9.15
CA ALA A 257 18.82 -11.05 -10.10
C ALA A 257 18.52 -12.50 -9.68
N ASP A 258 18.51 -12.77 -8.37
CA ASP A 258 18.35 -14.12 -7.80
C ASP A 258 17.30 -14.21 -6.68
N ALA A 259 16.52 -13.14 -6.47
CA ALA A 259 15.47 -13.03 -5.46
C ALA A 259 15.94 -13.35 -4.02
N ARG A 260 17.17 -12.95 -3.69
CA ARG A 260 17.81 -13.28 -2.40
C ARG A 260 17.91 -12.08 -1.46
N TRP A 261 17.60 -12.30 -0.19
CA TRP A 261 17.83 -11.35 0.89
C TRP A 261 19.21 -11.49 1.50
N MET A 262 19.84 -10.35 1.79
CA MET A 262 21.07 -10.26 2.58
C MET A 262 20.97 -9.13 3.60
N LYS A 263 21.36 -9.39 4.84
CA LYS A 263 21.48 -8.36 5.86
C LYS A 263 22.79 -7.58 5.66
N LEU A 264 22.73 -6.26 5.76
CA LEU A 264 23.94 -5.43 5.80
C LEU A 264 24.38 -5.26 7.25
N ASP A 265 25.58 -5.73 7.56
CA ASP A 265 26.19 -5.50 8.87
C ASP A 265 26.50 -4.01 9.04
N THR A 266 25.96 -3.39 10.08
CA THR A 266 26.21 -1.99 10.43
C THR A 266 27.50 -1.78 11.24
N GLN A 267 28.41 -2.77 11.29
CA GLN A 267 29.68 -2.62 11.99
C GLN A 267 30.66 -1.78 11.14
N GLY A 268 30.68 -0.46 11.34
CA GLY A 268 31.70 0.38 10.70
C GLY A 268 31.68 1.90 10.91
N GLU A 269 30.72 2.52 11.61
CA GLU A 269 30.65 4.00 11.69
C GLU A 269 30.81 4.62 13.09
N GLU A 270 31.20 3.86 14.12
CA GLU A 270 31.61 4.41 15.42
C GLU A 270 33.08 4.07 15.72
N GLN A 271 34.01 4.81 15.11
CA GLN A 271 35.36 5.04 15.65
C GLN A 271 36.11 6.04 14.77
N ASN A 272 35.80 7.33 14.91
CA ASN A 272 36.74 8.43 14.61
C ASN A 272 36.22 9.71 15.30
N GLY A 273 36.29 9.72 16.62
CA GLY A 273 35.80 10.83 17.43
C GLY A 273 36.50 11.00 18.77
N GLU A 274 37.71 10.47 18.97
CA GLU A 274 38.54 10.82 20.14
C GLU A 274 39.95 11.16 19.69
N GLY A 275 40.08 12.35 19.10
CA GLY A 275 41.35 13.04 18.93
C GLY A 275 41.65 13.90 20.15
N SER A 276 42.33 13.30 21.12
CA SER A 276 43.10 13.92 22.21
C SER A 276 43.49 15.39 21.96
N VAL A 277 43.00 16.31 22.79
CA VAL A 277 43.69 17.57 23.10
C VAL A 277 44.15 17.50 24.55
N GLY A 278 45.42 17.13 24.71
CA GLY A 278 46.09 17.09 26.01
C GLY A 278 47.58 17.34 25.82
N ARG A 279 47.94 18.63 25.74
CA ARG A 279 49.07 19.30 26.42
C ARG A 279 49.35 20.66 25.80
#